data_AF-A0A9P5EUG3-F1
#
_entry.id   AF-A0A9P5EUG3-F1
#
_cell.length_a   1.000
_cell.length_b   1.000
_cell.length_c   1.000
_cell.angle_alpha   90.00
_cell.angle_beta   90.00
_cell.angle_gamma   90.00
#
_symmetry.space_group_name_H-M   'P 1'
#
loop_
_entity.id
_entity.type
_entity.pdbx_description
1 polymer ?
#
loop_
_entity_poly.entity_id
_entity_poly.type
_entity_poly.pdbx_seq_one_letter_code
_entity_poly.pdbx_strand_id
1 'polypeptide(L)'
;MDEVMPEEGVAENDIYLGYTSMFPYLEDNAVARSSKASGPVPLANRQPCVPSEVHPEPEPIVAHLLDLFWQWQAPHLLVIDRDLFVRHRKLWDDSGGQGNRTFYTPTLLYAILSLASMISLDKGVVRYSASSGGLAGDTFATRARELLELELEHPTTTTVQTALILGFRFEAAGHALGWMYSG
;
A
#
# COMPACT_ATOMS: atom_id res chain seq x y z
N MET A 1 42.38 -20.50 -58.30
CA MET A 1 42.78 -19.46 -57.31
C MET A 1 41.63 -18.47 -57.24
N ASP A 2 40.41 -18.95 -57.05
CA ASP A 2 39.82 -19.49 -55.80
C ASP A 2 39.27 -18.33 -54.97
N GLU A 3 37.99 -18.04 -55.21
CA GLU A 3 37.13 -17.25 -54.32
C GLU A 3 37.04 -17.96 -52.96
N VAL A 4 37.36 -17.23 -51.89
CA VAL A 4 37.12 -17.67 -50.51
C VAL A 4 36.25 -16.62 -49.83
N MET A 5 34.97 -16.97 -49.68
CA MET A 5 34.02 -16.31 -48.79
C MET A 5 34.33 -16.72 -47.34
N PRO A 6 34.40 -15.80 -46.38
CA PRO A 6 34.40 -16.18 -44.97
C PRO A 6 32.96 -16.37 -44.48
N GLU A 7 32.64 -17.64 -44.27
CA GLU A 7 31.81 -18.28 -43.21
C GLU A 7 30.65 -17.47 -42.61
N GLU A 8 29.45 -18.02 -42.79
CA GLU A 8 28.20 -17.64 -42.13
C GLU A 8 28.39 -17.51 -40.61
N GLY A 9 28.14 -16.31 -40.09
CA GLY A 9 28.03 -16.08 -38.66
C GLY A 9 26.95 -16.99 -38.08
N VAL A 10 27.37 -17.86 -37.17
CA VAL A 10 26.51 -18.68 -36.32
C VAL A 10 25.45 -17.77 -35.70
N ALA A 11 24.20 -17.94 -36.14
CA ALA A 11 23.06 -17.32 -35.49
C ALA A 11 23.02 -17.84 -34.05
N GLU A 12 23.45 -17.00 -33.11
CA GLU A 12 23.18 -17.17 -31.68
C GLU A 12 21.66 -17.21 -31.54
N ASN A 13 21.13 -18.43 -31.34
CA ASN A 13 19.76 -18.63 -30.90
C ASN A 13 19.68 -18.08 -29.47
N ASP A 14 19.49 -16.77 -29.35
CA ASP A 14 19.04 -16.14 -28.13
C ASP A 14 17.68 -16.72 -27.79
N ILE A 15 17.68 -17.71 -26.90
CA ILE A 15 16.48 -18.30 -26.32
C ILE A 15 15.75 -17.16 -25.61
N TYR A 16 14.70 -16.65 -26.24
CA TYR A 16 13.82 -15.66 -25.66
C TYR A 16 13.16 -16.26 -24.42
N LEU A 17 13.70 -15.96 -23.24
CA LEU A 17 13.10 -16.27 -21.95
C LEU A 17 11.86 -15.39 -21.80
N GLY A 18 10.73 -15.88 -22.35
CA GLY A 18 9.44 -15.24 -22.20
C GLY A 18 9.03 -15.15 -20.73
N TYR A 19 8.12 -14.22 -20.42
CA TYR A 19 7.64 -13.91 -19.07
C TYR A 19 7.20 -15.14 -18.23
N THR A 20 6.86 -16.25 -18.89
CA THR A 20 6.47 -17.51 -18.24
C THR A 20 7.64 -18.35 -17.72
N SER A 21 8.89 -18.05 -18.08
CA SER A 21 10.06 -18.84 -17.62
C SER A 21 10.55 -18.46 -16.22
N MET A 22 9.96 -17.45 -15.57
CA MET A 22 10.41 -16.95 -14.27
C MET A 22 9.97 -17.87 -13.10
N PHE A 23 9.14 -18.87 -13.35
CA PHE A 23 8.55 -19.72 -12.31
C PHE A 23 8.74 -21.22 -12.55
N PRO A 24 9.98 -21.75 -12.51
CA PRO A 24 10.25 -23.18 -12.73
C PRO A 24 9.68 -24.11 -11.64
N TYR A 25 9.11 -23.56 -10.56
CA TYR A 25 8.54 -24.32 -9.44
C TYR A 25 7.00 -24.45 -9.48
N LEU A 26 6.35 -23.89 -10.49
CA LEU A 26 4.87 -23.89 -10.58
C LEU A 26 4.30 -25.10 -11.32
N GLU A 27 5.14 -25.92 -11.96
CA GLU A 27 4.74 -27.11 -12.70
C GLU A 27 5.13 -28.41 -11.98
N ASP A 28 4.79 -28.57 -10.69
CA ASP A 28 4.67 -29.92 -10.12
C ASP A 28 3.81 -30.00 -8.85
N ASN A 29 2.53 -29.61 -8.92
CA ASN A 29 1.55 -30.02 -7.90
C ASN A 29 0.08 -29.94 -8.29
N ALA A 30 -0.24 -30.09 -9.58
CA ALA A 30 -1.64 -30.13 -10.04
C ALA A 30 -2.36 -31.46 -9.69
N VAL A 31 -1.70 -32.42 -9.04
CA VAL A 31 -2.32 -33.69 -8.63
C VAL A 31 -1.87 -34.07 -7.21
N ALA A 32 -2.48 -33.44 -6.20
CA ALA A 32 -2.88 -34.06 -4.93
C ALA A 32 -3.07 -33.01 -3.83
N ARG A 33 -4.33 -32.64 -3.57
CA ARG A 33 -4.92 -32.60 -2.22
C ARG A 33 -6.37 -32.12 -2.29
N SER A 34 -7.27 -33.06 -2.57
CA SER A 34 -8.65 -32.97 -2.06
C SER A 34 -8.56 -33.16 -0.54
N SER A 35 -8.76 -32.09 0.22
CA SER A 35 -8.88 -32.14 1.67
C SER A 35 -9.75 -30.99 2.17
N LYS A 36 -11.02 -31.34 2.42
CA LYS A 36 -12.03 -30.72 3.29
C LYS A 36 -11.96 -29.21 3.50
N ALA A 37 -12.94 -28.51 2.90
CA ALA A 37 -13.35 -27.17 3.28
C ALA A 37 -13.73 -27.12 4.77
N SER A 38 -12.86 -26.54 5.60
CA SER A 38 -13.26 -25.98 6.89
C SER A 38 -14.00 -24.67 6.62
N GLY A 39 -15.23 -24.56 7.14
CA GLY A 39 -16.09 -23.40 6.98
C GLY A 39 -15.46 -22.08 7.44
N PRO A 40 -16.05 -20.93 7.06
CA PRO A 40 -15.52 -19.62 7.40
C PRO A 40 -15.50 -19.43 8.91
N VAL A 41 -14.32 -19.16 9.46
CA VAL A 41 -14.15 -18.73 10.85
C VAL A 41 -14.89 -17.39 11.03
N PRO A 42 -15.74 -17.22 12.06
CA PRO A 42 -16.42 -15.95 12.28
C PRO A 42 -15.41 -14.82 12.53
N LEU A 43 -15.48 -13.75 11.73
CA LEU A 43 -14.69 -12.52 11.83
C LEU A 43 -14.93 -11.70 13.12
N ALA A 44 -15.58 -12.28 14.12
CA ALA A 44 -16.19 -11.56 15.25
C ALA A 44 -15.23 -11.20 16.39
N ASN A 45 -13.97 -11.67 16.37
CA ASN A 45 -13.07 -11.57 17.53
C ASN A 45 -11.80 -10.73 17.29
N ARG A 46 -11.82 -9.79 16.33
CA ARG A 46 -10.71 -8.84 16.18
C ARG A 46 -10.68 -7.90 17.37
N GLN A 47 -9.70 -8.09 18.24
CA GLN A 47 -9.44 -7.20 19.36
C GLN A 47 -9.22 -5.78 18.82
N PRO A 48 -9.91 -4.75 19.35
CA PRO A 48 -9.80 -3.40 18.83
C PRO A 48 -8.36 -2.89 19.04
N CYS A 49 -7.66 -2.54 17.96
CA CYS A 49 -6.62 -1.52 18.08
C CYS A 49 -7.29 -0.29 18.70
N VAL A 50 -6.76 0.11 19.85
CA VAL A 50 -7.36 1.00 20.85
C VAL A 50 -7.86 2.29 20.18
N PRO A 51 -9.16 2.65 20.32
CA PRO A 51 -9.70 3.90 19.78
C PRO A 51 -9.08 5.18 20.35
N SER A 52 -8.27 5.09 21.41
CA SER A 52 -7.93 6.22 22.27
C SER A 52 -6.84 7.16 21.76
N GLU A 53 -6.10 6.83 20.70
CA GLU A 53 -4.97 7.68 20.24
C GLU A 53 -5.15 8.26 18.83
N VAL A 54 -6.27 7.96 18.16
CA VAL A 54 -6.60 8.55 16.87
C VAL A 54 -7.25 9.91 17.12
N HIS A 55 -6.44 10.96 17.29
CA HIS A 55 -6.94 12.31 17.23
C HIS A 55 -7.58 12.55 15.85
N PRO A 56 -8.88 12.87 15.76
CA PRO A 56 -9.53 13.08 14.47
C PRO A 56 -8.95 14.35 13.84
N GLU A 57 -8.27 14.18 12.71
CA GLU A 57 -7.79 15.27 11.88
C GLU A 57 -8.99 16.09 11.36
N PRO A 58 -8.84 17.41 11.17
CA PRO A 58 -9.96 18.25 10.75
C PRO A 58 -10.47 17.81 9.37
N GLU A 59 -11.77 17.48 9.28
CA GLU A 59 -12.39 16.98 8.05
C GLU A 59 -12.07 17.77 6.76
N PRO A 60 -11.95 19.12 6.74
CA PRO A 60 -11.58 19.82 5.50
C PRO A 60 -10.20 19.43 4.97
N ILE A 61 -9.21 19.19 5.84
CA ILE A 61 -7.87 18.79 5.39
C ILE A 61 -7.89 17.35 4.88
N VAL A 62 -8.63 16.49 5.57
CA VAL A 62 -8.77 15.07 5.24
C VAL A 62 -9.46 14.91 3.89
N ALA A 63 -10.58 15.60 3.67
CA ALA A 63 -11.31 15.57 2.41
C ALA A 63 -10.45 16.08 1.24
N HIS A 64 -9.78 17.22 1.41
CA HIS A 64 -8.90 17.78 0.37
C HIS A 64 -7.77 16.81 -0.02
N LEU A 65 -7.08 16.24 0.97
CA LEU A 65 -5.98 15.30 0.74
C LEU A 65 -6.46 13.97 0.14
N LEU A 66 -7.61 13.47 0.58
CA LEU A 66 -8.21 12.27 -0.01
C LEU A 66 -8.55 12.48 -1.48
N ASP A 67 -9.19 13.61 -1.83
CA ASP A 67 -9.51 13.92 -3.23
C ASP A 67 -8.24 13.99 -4.09
N LEU A 68 -7.17 14.57 -3.55
CA LEU A 68 -5.88 14.64 -4.24
C LEU A 68 -5.26 13.24 -4.44
N PHE A 69 -5.35 12.36 -3.44
CA PHE A 69 -4.90 10.98 -3.55
C PHE A 69 -5.67 10.22 -4.64
N TRP A 70 -7.00 10.33 -4.68
CA TRP A 70 -7.82 9.64 -5.67
C TRP A 70 -7.55 10.16 -7.08
N GLN A 71 -7.26 11.45 -7.23
CA GLN A 71 -6.98 12.05 -8.52
C GLN A 71 -5.60 11.64 -9.06
N TRP A 72 -4.57 11.61 -8.20
CA TRP A 72 -3.18 11.53 -8.65
C TRP A 72 -2.43 10.24 -8.29
N GLN A 73 -2.87 9.46 -7.30
CA GLN A 73 -2.14 8.26 -6.85
C GLN A 73 -2.91 6.97 -7.07
N ALA A 74 -4.21 6.97 -6.82
CA ALA A 74 -5.03 5.76 -6.96
C ALA A 74 -4.96 5.09 -8.35
N PRO A 75 -4.90 5.82 -9.49
CA PRO A 75 -4.75 5.21 -10.81
C PRO A 75 -3.42 4.47 -11.01
N HIS A 76 -2.37 4.87 -10.29
CA HIS A 76 -1.04 4.28 -10.41
C HIS A 76 -0.84 3.11 -9.45
N LEU A 77 -1.38 3.21 -8.24
CA LEU A 77 -1.21 2.18 -7.21
C LEU A 77 -2.19 1.02 -7.37
N LEU A 78 -3.47 1.30 -7.71
CA LEU A 78 -4.55 0.29 -7.80
C LEU A 78 -4.67 -0.62 -6.55
N VAL A 79 -4.18 -0.15 -5.40
CA VAL A 79 -4.13 -0.90 -4.14
C VAL A 79 -5.43 -0.79 -3.34
N ILE A 80 -6.14 0.34 -3.46
CA ILE A 80 -7.33 0.66 -2.67
C ILE A 80 -8.50 0.97 -3.59
N ASP A 81 -9.65 0.34 -3.32
CA ASP A 81 -10.92 0.70 -3.94
C ASP A 81 -11.54 1.92 -3.23
N ARG A 82 -11.80 2.99 -4.00
CA ARG A 82 -12.32 4.26 -3.47
C ARG A 82 -13.69 4.09 -2.81
N ASP A 83 -14.60 3.36 -3.44
CA ASP A 83 -15.99 3.27 -2.99
C ASP A 83 -16.11 2.43 -1.72
N LEU A 84 -15.35 1.33 -1.65
CA LEU A 84 -15.24 0.50 -0.45
C LEU A 84 -14.59 1.26 0.69
N PHE A 85 -13.50 2.00 0.43
CA PHE A 85 -12.83 2.82 1.43
C PHE A 85 -13.78 3.87 2.02
N VAL A 86 -14.46 4.65 1.17
CA VAL A 86 -15.40 5.69 1.61
C VAL A 86 -16.59 5.09 2.38
N ARG A 87 -17.12 3.96 1.93
CA ARG A 87 -18.22 3.26 2.62
C ARG A 87 -17.78 2.80 4.02
N HIS A 88 -16.64 2.14 4.12
CA HIS A 88 -16.15 1.64 5.40
C HIS A 88 -15.71 2.76 6.34
N ARG A 89 -15.19 3.87 5.81
CA ARG A 89 -14.93 5.09 6.59
C ARG A 89 -16.20 5.66 7.23
N LYS A 90 -17.29 5.80 6.45
CA LYS A 90 -18.57 6.27 7.00
C LYS A 90 -19.11 5.32 8.08
N LEU A 91 -19.05 4.02 7.83
CA LEU A 91 -19.46 3.02 8.83
C LEU A 91 -18.62 3.12 10.11
N TRP A 92 -17.33 3.43 9.99
CA TRP A 92 -16.44 3.61 11.12
C TRP A 92 -16.81 4.85 11.96
N ASP A 93 -17.09 5.97 11.28
CA ASP A 93 -17.49 7.22 11.93
C ASP A 93 -18.85 7.07 12.62
N ASP A 94 -19.83 6.43 11.96
CA ASP A 94 -21.17 6.18 12.50
C ASP A 94 -21.17 5.22 13.70
N SER A 95 -20.22 4.28 13.72
CA SER A 95 -20.12 3.26 14.77
C SER A 95 -19.20 3.65 15.94
N GLY A 96 -18.63 4.86 15.92
CA GLY A 96 -17.72 5.33 16.97
C GLY A 96 -16.46 4.48 17.07
N GLY A 97 -15.96 3.98 15.94
CA GLY A 97 -14.75 3.14 15.87
C GLY A 97 -14.97 1.65 16.18
N GLN A 98 -16.22 1.18 16.17
CA GLN A 98 -16.58 -0.21 16.38
C GLN A 98 -17.25 -0.81 15.13
N GLY A 99 -16.51 -1.51 14.30
CA GLY A 99 -17.12 -2.10 13.12
C GLY A 99 -16.17 -2.88 12.24
N ASN A 100 -16.67 -3.23 11.06
CA ASN A 100 -15.94 -4.01 10.08
C ASN A 100 -14.76 -3.19 9.49
N ARG A 101 -13.54 -3.49 9.94
CA ARG A 101 -12.26 -2.89 9.48
C ARG A 101 -11.68 -3.55 8.21
N THR A 102 -12.49 -4.17 7.35
CA THR A 102 -11.93 -4.95 6.22
C THR A 102 -11.25 -4.05 5.18
N PHE A 103 -11.79 -2.86 4.90
CA PHE A 103 -11.31 -1.97 3.85
C PHE A 103 -11.01 -0.54 4.32
N TYR A 104 -11.11 -0.27 5.62
CA TYR A 104 -10.78 1.01 6.23
C TYR A 104 -10.21 0.80 7.62
N THR A 105 -9.13 1.53 7.87
CA THR A 105 -8.40 1.54 9.14
C THR A 105 -7.76 2.93 9.28
N PRO A 106 -7.70 3.51 10.50
CA PRO A 106 -7.09 4.84 10.70
C PRO A 106 -5.63 4.91 10.23
N THR A 107 -4.89 3.82 10.40
CA THR A 107 -3.50 3.64 9.94
C THR A 107 -3.38 3.85 8.42
N LEU A 108 -4.29 3.24 7.66
CA LEU A 108 -4.38 3.40 6.21
C LEU A 108 -4.71 4.84 5.83
N LEU A 109 -5.63 5.48 6.55
CA LEU A 109 -5.96 6.89 6.33
C LEU A 109 -4.72 7.78 6.51
N TYR A 110 -3.97 7.64 7.60
CA TYR A 110 -2.76 8.45 7.84
C TYR A 110 -1.68 8.22 6.78
N ALA A 111 -1.50 6.99 6.31
CA ALA A 111 -0.57 6.71 5.21
C ALA A 111 -0.99 7.44 3.92
N ILE A 112 -2.28 7.41 3.57
CA ILE A 112 -2.82 8.14 2.43
C ILE A 112 -2.61 9.65 2.59
N LEU A 113 -2.94 10.21 3.76
CA LEU A 113 -2.79 11.64 4.05
C LEU A 113 -1.31 12.07 3.96
N SER A 114 -0.39 11.25 4.44
CA SER A 114 1.05 11.52 4.34
C SER A 114 1.51 11.60 2.89
N LEU A 115 1.10 10.65 2.05
CA LEU A 115 1.46 10.64 0.64
C LEU A 115 0.81 11.81 -0.12
N ALA A 116 -0.48 12.04 0.09
CA ALA A 116 -1.22 13.13 -0.53
C ALA A 116 -0.65 14.51 -0.15
N SER A 117 -0.15 14.66 1.08
CA SER A 117 0.44 15.93 1.54
C SER A 117 1.68 16.32 0.73
N MET A 118 2.47 15.36 0.21
CA MET A 118 3.60 15.68 -0.69
C MET A 118 3.15 16.20 -2.06
N ILE A 119 1.97 15.78 -2.49
CA ILE A 119 1.41 16.16 -3.80
C ILE A 119 0.70 17.52 -3.69
N SER A 120 0.26 17.89 -2.50
CA SER A 120 -0.46 19.15 -2.29
C SER A 120 0.46 20.35 -2.49
N LEU A 121 0.02 21.28 -3.35
CA LEU A 121 0.68 22.57 -3.56
C LEU A 121 0.27 23.62 -2.51
N ASP A 122 -0.69 23.30 -1.63
CA ASP A 122 -1.19 24.25 -0.64
C ASP A 122 -0.19 24.41 0.53
N LYS A 123 0.32 25.64 0.69
CA LYS A 123 1.21 26.02 1.78
C LYS A 123 0.57 25.82 3.17
N GLY A 124 -0.75 25.87 3.27
CA GLY A 124 -1.50 25.58 4.50
C GLY A 124 -1.30 24.13 4.93
N VAL A 125 -1.47 23.19 4.00
CA VAL A 125 -1.25 21.76 4.23
C VAL A 125 0.20 21.48 4.62
N VAL A 126 1.17 22.08 3.92
CA VAL A 126 2.59 21.94 4.25
C VAL A 126 2.87 22.41 5.68
N ARG A 127 2.36 23.58 6.08
CA ARG A 127 2.56 24.12 7.43
C ARG A 127 1.92 23.28 8.53
N TYR A 128 0.77 22.68 8.24
CA TYR A 128 0.04 21.85 9.20
C TYR A 128 0.68 20.47 9.39
N SER A 129 1.16 19.88 8.29
CA SER A 129 1.58 18.47 8.23
C SER A 129 3.10 18.26 8.26
N ALA A 130 3.90 19.32 8.09
CA ALA A 130 5.36 19.21 8.17
C ALA A 130 5.85 19.34 9.62
N SER A 131 6.85 18.51 9.98
CA SER A 131 7.67 18.75 11.16
C SER A 131 8.58 19.97 10.93
N SER A 132 9.17 20.55 11.98
CA SER A 132 10.01 21.75 11.86
C SER A 132 11.16 21.55 10.86
N GLY A 133 11.01 22.10 9.64
CA GLY A 133 11.97 21.94 8.54
C GLY A 133 11.86 20.62 7.77
N GLY A 134 10.83 19.82 8.03
CA GLY A 134 10.55 18.56 7.35
C GLY A 134 9.73 18.70 6.06
N LEU A 135 9.44 17.56 5.43
CA LEU A 135 8.57 17.48 4.27
C LEU A 135 7.10 17.54 4.69
N ALA A 136 6.24 17.96 3.75
CA ALA A 136 4.81 17.88 3.94
C ALA A 136 4.37 16.43 4.22
N GLY A 137 3.47 16.26 5.17
CA GLY A 137 2.97 14.94 5.58
C GLY A 137 3.90 14.13 6.49
N ASP A 138 5.02 14.70 6.97
CA ASP A 138 5.93 13.99 7.89
C ASP A 138 5.25 13.64 9.21
N THR A 139 4.41 14.53 9.77
CA THR A 139 3.67 14.22 11.01
C THR A 139 2.70 13.06 10.80
N PHE A 140 2.05 12.99 9.65
CA PHE A 140 1.18 11.88 9.28
C PHE A 140 1.96 10.59 8.99
N ALA A 141 3.15 10.67 8.39
CA ALA A 141 4.01 9.51 8.16
C ALA A 141 4.43 8.86 9.49
N THR A 142 4.85 9.69 10.46
CA THR A 142 5.24 9.22 11.79
C THR A 142 4.07 8.53 12.49
N ARG A 143 2.88 9.13 12.49
CA ARG A 143 1.68 8.50 13.08
C ARG A 143 1.27 7.22 12.38
N ALA A 144 1.30 7.20 11.04
CA ALA A 144 0.98 6.00 10.27
C ALA A 144 1.94 4.86 10.61
N ARG A 145 3.22 5.17 10.81
CA ARG A 145 4.24 4.20 11.20
C ARG A 145 4.00 3.64 12.60
N GLU A 146 3.78 4.51 13.58
CA GLU A 146 3.50 4.09 14.97
C GLU A 146 2.28 3.16 15.02
N LEU A 147 1.20 3.51 14.31
CA LEU A 147 0.02 2.67 14.20
C LEU A 147 0.28 1.36 13.44
N LEU A 148 1.11 1.39 12.40
CA LEU A 148 1.48 0.21 11.63
C LEU A 148 2.27 -0.80 12.47
N GLU A 149 3.16 -0.32 13.34
CA GLU A 149 3.92 -1.15 14.28
C GLU A 149 3.01 -1.88 15.28
N LEU A 150 1.91 -1.24 15.71
CA LEU A 150 0.90 -1.88 16.55
C LEU A 150 0.05 -2.91 15.77
N GLU A 151 -0.21 -2.67 14.49
CA GLU A 151 -0.98 -3.60 13.64
C GLU A 151 -0.19 -4.82 13.18
N LEU A 152 1.14 -4.77 13.22
CA LEU A 152 2.01 -5.85 12.76
C LEU A 152 1.85 -7.14 13.57
N GLU A 153 1.37 -7.07 14.82
CA GLU A 153 1.03 -8.26 15.62
C GLU A 153 -0.14 -9.05 15.01
N HIS A 154 -1.06 -8.36 14.32
CA HIS A 154 -2.26 -8.94 13.72
C HIS A 154 -2.52 -8.35 12.32
N PRO A 155 -1.70 -8.73 11.32
CA PRO A 155 -1.74 -8.11 10.01
C PRO A 155 -3.08 -8.33 9.31
N THR A 156 -3.58 -7.27 8.69
CA THR A 156 -4.80 -7.26 7.89
C THR A 156 -4.50 -6.79 6.47
N THR A 157 -5.48 -6.90 5.57
CA THR A 157 -5.36 -6.35 4.21
C THR A 157 -4.99 -4.87 4.24
N THR A 158 -5.60 -4.08 5.13
CA THR A 158 -5.27 -2.65 5.26
C THR A 158 -3.85 -2.41 5.76
N THR A 159 -3.29 -3.32 6.55
CA THR A 159 -1.90 -3.24 7.04
C THR A 159 -0.92 -3.35 5.86
N VAL A 160 -1.16 -4.28 4.94
CA VAL A 160 -0.36 -4.41 3.70
C VAL A 160 -0.52 -3.18 2.81
N GLN A 161 -1.76 -2.71 2.61
CA GLN A 161 -2.02 -1.49 1.83
C GLN A 161 -1.32 -0.27 2.43
N THR A 162 -1.29 -0.17 3.77
CA THR A 162 -0.59 0.90 4.49
C THR A 162 0.91 0.81 4.26
N ALA A 163 1.52 -0.37 4.42
CA ALA A 163 2.94 -0.58 4.21
C ALA A 163 3.36 -0.18 2.79
N LEU A 164 2.59 -0.57 1.77
CA LEU A 164 2.84 -0.19 0.38
C LEU A 164 2.84 1.33 0.17
N ILE A 165 1.85 2.03 0.72
CA ILE A 165 1.73 3.50 0.59
C ILE A 165 2.84 4.22 1.34
N LEU A 166 3.19 3.74 2.54
CA LEU A 166 4.34 4.27 3.30
C LEU A 166 5.66 4.01 2.57
N GLY A 167 5.83 2.83 1.97
CA GLY A 167 6.98 2.49 1.14
C GLY A 167 7.17 3.51 0.01
N PHE A 168 6.12 3.74 -0.76
CA PHE A 168 6.14 4.74 -1.84
C PHE A 168 6.41 6.17 -1.32
N ARG A 169 5.84 6.55 -0.18
CA ARG A 169 6.11 7.83 0.47
C ARG A 169 7.58 8.00 0.88
N PHE A 170 8.20 6.97 1.46
CA PHE A 170 9.60 7.04 1.88
C PHE A 170 10.55 7.00 0.68
N GLU A 171 10.22 6.21 -0.35
CA GLU A 171 10.97 6.19 -1.61
C GLU A 171 10.94 7.56 -2.30
N ALA A 172 9.78 8.18 -2.40
CA ALA A 172 9.63 9.53 -2.96
C ALA A 172 10.41 10.60 -2.18
N ALA A 173 10.68 10.37 -0.89
CA ALA A 173 11.54 11.23 -0.08
C ALA A 173 13.01 10.77 -0.01
N GLY A 174 13.41 9.81 -0.85
CA GLY A 174 14.78 9.31 -0.93
C GLY A 174 15.26 8.53 0.30
N HIS A 175 14.34 8.01 1.12
CA HIS A 175 14.68 7.23 2.31
C HIS A 175 14.75 5.74 2.00
N ALA A 176 15.80 5.07 2.49
CA ALA A 176 15.97 3.61 2.31
C ALA A 176 14.85 2.78 2.93
N LEU A 177 14.08 3.37 3.85
CA LEU A 177 12.88 2.79 4.44
C LEU A 177 11.83 2.38 3.40
N GLY A 178 11.80 3.04 2.23
CA GLY A 178 10.90 2.65 1.13
C GLY A 178 11.09 1.18 0.74
N TRP A 179 12.35 0.75 0.62
CA TRP A 179 12.71 -0.63 0.31
C TRP A 179 12.32 -1.60 1.42
N MET A 180 12.46 -1.19 2.68
CA MET A 180 12.10 -2.02 3.83
C MET A 180 10.60 -2.32 3.89
N TYR A 181 9.74 -1.37 3.50
CA TYR A 181 8.29 -1.61 3.45
C TYR A 181 7.86 -2.40 2.20
N SER A 182 8.72 -2.50 1.19
CA SER A 182 8.44 -3.25 -0.05
C SER A 182 8.85 -4.73 0.00
N GLY A 183 9.80 -5.09 0.87
CA GLY A 183 10.36 -6.44 0.98
C GLY A 183 9.76 -7.23 2.12
#